data_AF-A0A939Y9K7-F1
#
_entry.id   AF-A0A939Y9K7-F1
#
_cell.length_a   1.000
_cell.length_b   1.000
_cell.length_c   1.000
_cell.angle_alpha   90.00
_cell.angle_beta   90.00
_cell.angle_gamma   90.00
#
_symmetry.space_group_name_H-M   'P 1'
#
loop_
_entity.id
_entity.type
_entity.pdbx_description
1 polymer ?
#
loop_
_entity_poly.entity_id
_entity_poly.type
_entity_poly.pdbx_seq_one_letter_code
_entity_poly.pdbx_strand_id
1 'polypeptide(L)'
;MLIVELIKGVATVILSALSLLIVIRVLYPIFADPEQSLLYSFAYATTQPFAQPVSDFLESKLDLPIATDDLGALVALLVISVVSMILAFFG
;
A
#
# COMPACT_ATOMS: atom_id res chain seq x y z
N MET A 1 12.97 27.03 -2.17
CA MET A 1 13.73 25.84 -1.75
C MET A 1 13.07 25.15 -0.56
N LEU A 2 12.88 25.84 0.57
CA LEU A 2 12.31 25.30 1.82
C LEU A 2 10.91 24.65 1.68
N ILE A 3 10.01 25.25 0.87
CA ILE A 3 8.67 24.68 0.63
C ILE A 3 8.73 23.33 -0.11
N VAL A 4 9.66 23.19 -1.06
CA VAL A 4 9.80 21.96 -1.87
C VAL A 4 10.34 20.81 -1.01
N GLU A 5 11.32 21.10 -0.15
CA GLU A 5 11.86 20.13 0.80
C GLU A 5 10.82 19.70 1.84
N LEU A 6 9.99 20.64 2.33
CA LEU A 6 8.89 20.34 3.23
C LEU A 6 7.87 19.39 2.58
N ILE A 7 7.46 19.67 1.34
CA ILE A 7 6.53 18.81 0.60
C ILE A 7 7.11 17.41 0.41
N LYS A 8 8.39 17.30 0.07
CA LYS A 8 9.09 16.01 -0.06
C LYS A 8 9.13 15.23 1.26
N GLY A 9 9.44 15.91 2.36
CA GLY A 9 9.44 15.30 3.69
C GLY A 9 8.07 14.75 4.06
N VAL A 10 7.02 15.54 3.88
CA VAL A 10 5.64 15.12 4.14
C VAL A 10 5.23 13.93 3.26
N ALA A 11 5.50 14.00 1.95
CA ALA A 11 5.20 12.90 1.03
C ALA A 11 5.92 11.60 1.44
N THR A 12 7.20 11.69 1.83
CA THR A 12 7.99 10.53 2.25
C THR A 12 7.42 9.88 3.51
N VAL A 13 7.01 10.67 4.50
CA VAL A 13 6.39 10.16 5.73
C VAL A 13 5.06 9.47 5.42
N ILE A 14 4.22 10.08 4.59
CA ILE A 14 2.92 9.51 4.18
C ILE A 14 3.13 8.17 3.45
N LEU A 15 4.04 8.13 2.47
CA LEU A 15 4.33 6.91 1.71
C LEU A 15 4.92 5.80 2.59
N SER A 16 5.75 6.17 3.58
CA SER A 16 6.30 5.22 4.55
C SER A 16 5.22 4.64 5.45
N ALA A 17 4.31 5.48 5.96
CA ALA A 17 3.18 5.03 6.77
C ALA A 17 2.24 4.13 5.96
N LEU A 18 1.94 4.50 4.72
CA LEU A 18 1.10 3.69 3.83
C LEU A 18 1.74 2.33 3.53
N SER A 19 3.05 2.30 3.29
CA SER A 19 3.81 1.06 3.08
C SER A 19 3.70 0.13 4.30
N LEU A 20 3.86 0.68 5.52
CA LEU A 20 3.72 -0.09 6.75
C LEU A 20 2.31 -0.66 6.89
N LEU A 21 1.27 0.11 6.58
CA LEU A 21 -0.12 -0.36 6.63
C LEU A 21 -0.38 -1.48 5.62
N ILE A 22 0.19 -1.40 4.41
CA ILE A 22 0.07 -2.48 3.43
C ILE A 22 0.77 -3.75 3.94
N VAL A 23 1.96 -3.62 4.53
CA VAL A 23 2.67 -4.75 5.13
C VAL A 23 1.85 -5.37 6.26
N ILE A 24 1.26 -4.55 7.13
CA ILE A 24 0.35 -5.04 8.18
C ILE A 24 -0.83 -5.78 7.55
N ARG A 25 -1.51 -5.19 6.56
CA ARG A 25 -2.64 -5.84 5.88
C ARG A 25 -2.25 -7.22 5.33
N VAL A 26 -1.13 -7.34 4.64
CA VAL A 26 -0.74 -8.60 3.98
C VAL A 26 -0.20 -9.63 4.98
N LEU A 27 0.57 -9.21 5.98
CA LEU A 27 1.22 -10.14 6.91
C LEU A 27 0.33 -10.51 8.10
N TYR A 28 -0.58 -9.64 8.53
CA TYR A 28 -1.38 -9.88 9.73
C TYR A 28 -2.22 -11.18 9.66
N PRO A 29 -2.92 -11.50 8.54
CA PRO A 29 -3.65 -12.76 8.40
C PRO A 29 -2.79 -14.02 8.51
N ILE A 30 -1.47 -13.93 8.31
CA ILE A 30 -0.54 -15.06 8.43
C ILE A 30 -0.29 -15.40 9.92
N PHE A 31 -0.35 -14.40 10.80
CA PHE A 31 0.02 -14.55 12.21
C PHE A 31 -1.18 -14.52 13.17
N ALA A 32 -2.32 -13.95 12.74
CA ALA A 32 -3.48 -13.74 13.59
C ALA A 32 -4.79 -13.74 12.80
N ASP A 33 -5.90 -13.96 13.51
CA ASP A 33 -7.25 -13.88 12.96
C ASP A 33 -7.61 -12.41 12.61
N PRO A 34 -7.87 -12.09 11.32
CA PRO A 34 -8.14 -10.73 10.88
C PRO A 34 -9.42 -10.14 11.47
N GLU A 35 -10.44 -10.97 11.71
CA GLU A 35 -11.78 -10.52 12.13
C GLU A 35 -11.79 -9.91 13.54
N GLN A 36 -10.78 -10.22 14.35
CA GLN A 36 -10.69 -9.78 15.73
C GLN A 36 -9.84 -8.52 15.92
N SER A 37 -9.25 -7.98 14.84
CA SER A 37 -8.24 -6.93 14.93
C SER A 37 -8.68 -5.58 14.37
N LEU A 38 -8.77 -4.59 15.26
CA LEU A 38 -8.96 -3.19 14.87
C LEU A 38 -7.79 -2.65 14.03
N LEU A 39 -6.57 -3.14 14.28
CA LEU A 39 -5.39 -2.73 13.52
C LEU A 39 -5.45 -3.22 12.08
N TYR A 40 -5.87 -4.48 11.87
CA TYR A 40 -6.08 -5.03 10.54
C TYR A 40 -7.17 -4.27 9.80
N SER A 41 -8.33 -4.07 10.42
CA SER A 41 -9.45 -3.34 9.80
C SER A 41 -9.07 -1.91 9.43
N PHE A 42 -8.31 -1.22 10.28
CA PHE A 42 -7.76 0.10 9.98
C PHE A 42 -6.78 0.08 8.80
N ALA A 43 -5.82 -0.86 8.82
CA ALA A 43 -4.84 -1.02 7.74
C ALA A 43 -5.52 -1.35 6.41
N TYR A 44 -6.51 -2.24 6.43
CA TYR A 44 -7.30 -2.61 5.26
C TYR A 44 -8.05 -1.39 4.69
N ALA A 45 -8.86 -0.71 5.51
CA ALA A 45 -9.66 0.44 5.06
C ALA A 45 -8.81 1.60 4.55
N THR A 46 -7.65 1.84 5.18
CA THR A 46 -6.74 2.93 4.79
C THR A 46 -6.00 2.63 3.48
N THR A 47 -5.69 1.36 3.22
CA THR A 47 -4.93 0.94 2.03
C THR A 47 -5.81 0.59 0.83
N GLN A 48 -7.10 0.27 1.04
CA GLN A 48 -8.03 -0.11 -0.02
C GLN A 48 -8.10 0.89 -1.18
N PRO A 49 -8.16 2.22 -0.98
CA PRO A 49 -8.22 3.17 -2.09
C PRO A 49 -7.02 3.11 -3.05
N PHE A 50 -5.88 2.61 -2.58
CA PHE A 50 -4.64 2.48 -3.36
C PHE A 50 -4.51 1.09 -3.97
N ALA A 51 -5.00 0.06 -3.29
CA ALA A 51 -4.97 -1.32 -3.77
C ALA A 51 -6.08 -1.62 -4.79
N GLN A 52 -7.29 -1.10 -4.59
CA GLN A 52 -8.48 -1.43 -5.40
C GLN A 52 -8.27 -1.20 -6.90
N PRO A 53 -7.75 -0.04 -7.38
CA PRO A 53 -7.60 0.17 -8.82
C PRO A 53 -6.64 -0.85 -9.46
N VAL A 54 -5.68 -1.32 -8.67
CA VAL A 54 -4.72 -2.34 -9.10
C VAL A 54 -5.36 -3.72 -9.07
N SER A 55 -6.12 -4.05 -8.03
CA SER A 55 -6.93 -5.28 -7.95
C SER A 55 -7.88 -5.39 -9.14
N ASP A 56 -8.68 -4.35 -9.40
CA ASP A 56 -9.65 -4.30 -10.51
C ASP A 56 -8.95 -4.50 -11.87
N PHE A 57 -7.78 -3.87 -12.04
CA PHE A 57 -6.98 -4.04 -13.25
C PHE A 57 -6.48 -5.47 -13.40
N LEU A 58 -5.96 -6.07 -12.31
CA LEU A 58 -5.46 -7.43 -12.31
C LEU A 58 -6.58 -8.43 -12.59
N GLU A 59 -7.74 -8.30 -11.95
CA GLU A 59 -8.93 -9.12 -12.22
C GLU A 59 -9.37 -9.03 -13.68
N SER A 60 -9.37 -7.83 -14.26
CA SER A 60 -9.78 -7.63 -15.65
C SER A 60 -8.82 -8.27 -16.68
N LYS A 61 -7.57 -8.55 -16.29
CA LYS A 61 -6.52 -9.05 -17.19
C LYS A 61 -6.11 -10.49 -16.93
N LEU A 62 -6.27 -10.92 -15.69
CA LEU A 62 -5.82 -12.19 -15.19
C LEU A 62 -7.05 -12.84 -14.55
N ASP A 63 -7.66 -13.79 -15.27
CA ASP A 63 -8.77 -14.62 -14.78
C ASP A 63 -8.25 -15.59 -13.72
N LEU A 64 -7.76 -15.03 -12.60
CA LEU A 64 -7.08 -15.76 -11.54
C LEU A 64 -8.09 -16.18 -10.48
N PRO A 65 -8.05 -17.44 -10.01
CA PRO A 65 -8.90 -17.93 -8.93
C PRO A 65 -8.42 -17.50 -7.53
N ILE A 66 -7.49 -16.54 -7.44
CA ILE A 66 -6.89 -16.09 -6.18
C ILE A 66 -7.53 -14.75 -5.80
N ALA A 67 -7.76 -14.51 -4.51
CA ALA A 67 -8.17 -13.21 -3.99
C ALA A 67 -7.16 -12.13 -4.42
N THR A 68 -7.56 -11.37 -5.43
CA THR A 68 -6.81 -10.30 -6.10
C THR A 68 -6.59 -9.09 -5.21
N ASP A 69 -7.36 -8.96 -4.13
CA ASP A 69 -7.27 -7.87 -3.16
C ASP A 69 -5.88 -7.75 -2.51
N ASP A 70 -5.28 -8.86 -2.08
CA ASP A 70 -3.94 -8.83 -1.47
C ASP A 70 -2.83 -8.70 -2.51
N LEU A 71 -3.07 -9.20 -3.73
CA LEU A 71 -2.17 -9.05 -4.86
C LEU A 71 -2.12 -7.59 -5.33
N GLY A 72 -3.27 -6.92 -5.38
CA GLY A 72 -3.38 -5.48 -5.64
C GLY A 72 -2.67 -4.66 -4.57
N ALA A 73 -2.77 -5.04 -3.29
CA ALA A 73 -2.04 -4.40 -2.20
C ALA A 73 -0.51 -4.55 -2.37
N LEU A 74 -0.02 -5.74 -2.71
CA LEU A 74 1.39 -5.98 -2.98
C LEU A 74 1.93 -5.19 -4.17
N VAL A 75 1.16 -5.10 -5.25
CA VAL A 75 1.56 -4.30 -6.42
C VAL A 75 1.52 -2.80 -6.10
N ALA A 76 0.53 -2.34 -5.32
CA ALA A 76 0.49 -0.96 -4.82
C ALA A 76 1.72 -0.63 -3.96
N LEU A 77 2.17 -1.55 -3.11
CA LEU A 77 3.42 -1.41 -2.33
C LEU A 77 4.64 -1.25 -3.26
N LEU A 78 4.68 -2.01 -4.36
CA LEU A 78 5.76 -1.93 -5.35
C LEU A 78 5.78 -0.56 -6.03
N VAL A 79 4.61 -0.04 -6.41
CA VAL A 79 4.47 1.32 -6.96
C VAL A 79 4.91 2.38 -5.95
N ILE A 80 4.46 2.29 -4.69
CA ILE A 80 4.86 3.20 -3.61
C ILE A 80 6.39 3.17 -3.40
N SER A 81 7.00 1.99 -3.47
CA SER A 81 8.45 1.83 -3.33
C SER A 81 9.21 2.53 -4.46
N VAL A 82 8.74 2.41 -5.70
CA VAL A 82 9.33 3.11 -6.85
C VAL A 82 9.18 4.63 -6.71
N VAL A 83 7.99 5.13 -6.32
CA VAL A 83 7.76 6.56 -6.10
C VAL A 83 8.66 7.09 -4.98
N SER A 84 8.80 6.35 -3.89
CA SER A 84 9.66 6.71 -2.76
C SER A 84 11.13 6.76 -3.18
N MET A 85 11.58 5.82 -4.01
CA MET A 85 12.93 5.82 -4.57
C MET A 85 13.18 7.05 -5.45
N ILE A 86 12.22 7.41 -6.31
CA ILE A 86 12.32 8.61 -7.16
C ILE A 86 12.42 9.87 -6.32
N LEU A 87 11.59 9.99 -5.27
CA LEU A 87 11.63 11.12 -4.34
C LEU A 87 12.97 11.21 -3.59
N ALA A 88 13.58 10.08 -3.26
CA ALA A 88 14.88 10.03 -2.59
C ALA A 88 16.06 10.34 -3.52
N PHE A 89 15.99 9.95 -4.80
CA PHE A 89 17.10 10.09 -5.76
C PHE A 89 17.09 11.39 -6.57
N PHE A 90 15.91 11.91 -6.90
CA PHE A 90 15.75 13.13 -7.71
C PHE A 90 15.29 14.33 -6.86
N GLY A 91 15.27 14.16 -5.54
CA GLY A 91 14.88 15.14 -4.54
C GLY A 91 16.02 16.08 -4.13
#